data_AF-A0A0B8PKD9-F1
#
_entry.id   AF-A0A0B8PKD9-F1
#
_cell.length_a   1.000
_cell.length_b   1.000
_cell.length_c   1.000
_cell.angle_alpha   90.00
_cell.angle_beta   90.00
_cell.angle_gamma   90.00
#
_symmetry.space_group_name_H-M   'P 1'
#
loop_
_entity.id
_entity.type
_entity.pdbx_description
1 polymer ?
#
loop_
_entity_poly.entity_id
_entity_poly.type
_entity_poly.pdbx_seq_one_letter_code
_entity_poly.pdbx_strand_id
1 'polypeptide(L)'
;MPKRMHGKEIDQELLDELGMVKHPDAEHYVSRYLRESGEASLSSIQVSKIPTVSYVNQLSQILYPIAQGIGFTVLPKSAIVSSPWYDELYIYSPQKVVSDKLYLIHKANRQLPARYQRFTQLIKQSLQD
;
A
#
# COMPACT_ATOMS: atom_id res chain seq x y z
N MET A 1 7.32 1.72 -6.73
CA MET A 1 7.65 2.60 -7.88
C MET A 1 8.45 1.79 -8.91
N PRO A 2 8.62 2.27 -10.15
CA PRO A 2 9.47 1.60 -11.13
C PRO A 2 10.92 1.55 -10.64
N LYS A 3 11.66 0.49 -11.00
CA LYS A 3 13.07 0.30 -10.58
C LYS A 3 13.97 1.49 -10.89
N ARG A 4 13.73 2.19 -12.01
CA ARG A 4 14.48 3.40 -12.43
C ARG A 4 14.37 4.60 -11.49
N MET A 5 13.45 4.56 -10.52
CA MET A 5 13.28 5.61 -9.52
C MET A 5 14.19 5.41 -8.29
N HIS A 6 14.98 4.34 -8.25
CA HIS A 6 15.91 4.08 -7.17
C HIS A 6 16.86 5.26 -6.94
N GLY A 7 16.97 5.70 -5.68
CA GLY A 7 17.85 6.80 -5.28
C GLY A 7 17.34 8.20 -5.62
N LYS A 8 16.17 8.35 -6.26
CA LYS A 8 15.55 9.65 -6.46
C LYS A 8 14.83 10.12 -5.19
N GLU A 9 14.95 11.41 -4.89
CA GLU A 9 14.15 12.07 -3.86
C GLU A 9 12.69 12.12 -4.29
N ILE A 10 11.76 11.91 -3.36
CA ILE A 10 10.32 11.95 -3.64
C ILE A 10 9.79 13.33 -3.27
N ASP A 11 9.34 14.07 -4.28
CA ASP A 11 8.67 15.36 -4.15
C ASP A 11 7.41 15.41 -5.03
N GLN A 12 6.72 16.56 -5.02
CA GLN A 12 5.52 16.75 -5.82
C GLN A 12 5.79 16.61 -7.32
N GLU A 13 6.88 17.21 -7.82
CA GLU A 13 7.20 17.22 -9.24
C GLU A 13 7.46 15.80 -9.77
N LEU A 14 8.20 14.98 -9.02
CA LEU A 14 8.44 13.59 -9.38
C LEU A 14 7.13 12.79 -9.44
N LEU A 15 6.26 12.95 -8.44
CA LEU A 15 4.99 12.21 -8.41
C LEU A 15 4.01 12.69 -9.48
N ASP A 16 4.05 13.97 -9.85
CA ASP A 16 3.27 14.53 -10.95
C ASP A 16 3.75 14.01 -12.31
N GLU A 17 5.06 13.93 -12.54
CA GLU A 17 5.65 13.35 -13.76
C GLU A 17 5.34 11.86 -13.87
N LEU A 18 5.50 11.13 -12.76
CA LEU A 18 5.34 9.68 -12.75
C LEU A 18 3.87 9.27 -12.84
N GLY A 19 3.00 9.96 -12.09
CA GLY A 19 1.58 9.69 -11.97
C GLY A 19 1.23 8.44 -11.15
N MET A 20 0.00 8.40 -10.64
CA MET A 20 -0.50 7.31 -9.81
C MET A 20 -1.18 6.23 -10.66
N VAL A 21 -0.81 4.97 -10.44
CA VAL A 21 -1.60 3.80 -10.79
C VAL A 21 -2.66 3.62 -9.71
N LYS A 22 -3.90 3.98 -10.04
CA LYS A 22 -5.02 3.88 -9.12
C LYS A 22 -5.51 2.43 -8.97
N HIS A 23 -6.07 2.17 -7.81
CA HIS A 23 -6.88 1.02 -7.45
C HIS A 23 -7.93 1.51 -6.44
N PRO A 24 -8.93 0.71 -6.02
CA PRO A 24 -10.01 1.17 -5.14
C PRO A 24 -9.54 1.93 -3.89
N ASP A 25 -8.44 1.48 -3.28
CA ASP A 25 -7.89 2.06 -2.04
C ASP A 25 -6.70 3.02 -2.24
N ALA A 26 -6.30 3.32 -3.48
CA ALA A 26 -5.03 4.00 -3.77
C ALA A 26 -4.92 5.38 -3.11
N GLU A 27 -5.94 6.22 -3.26
CA GLU A 27 -5.95 7.57 -2.68
C GLU A 27 -5.86 7.53 -1.15
N HIS A 28 -6.54 6.57 -0.51
CA HIS A 28 -6.49 6.39 0.92
C HIS A 28 -5.08 6.02 1.38
N TYR A 29 -4.46 5.03 0.74
CA TYR A 29 -3.11 4.59 1.10
C TYR A 29 -2.04 5.64 0.82
N VAL A 30 -2.08 6.31 -0.34
CA VAL A 30 -1.11 7.36 -0.68
C VAL A 30 -1.24 8.53 0.30
N SER A 31 -2.45 9.05 0.52
CA SER A 31 -2.67 10.19 1.42
C SER A 31 -2.22 9.89 2.84
N ARG A 32 -2.50 8.66 3.31
CA ARG A 32 -2.07 8.24 4.64
C ARG A 32 -0.56 8.09 4.74
N TYR A 33 0.05 7.41 3.77
CA TYR A 33 1.49 7.17 3.76
C TYR A 33 2.26 8.49 3.81
N LEU A 34 1.90 9.45 2.95
CA LEU A 34 2.54 10.76 2.90
C LEU A 34 2.42 11.51 4.25
N ARG A 35 1.25 11.46 4.89
CA ARG A 35 1.01 12.10 6.19
C ARG A 35 1.74 11.41 7.36
N GLU A 36 1.83 10.09 7.35
CA GLU A 36 2.29 9.30 8.51
C GLU A 36 3.76 8.83 8.40
N SER A 37 4.39 9.00 7.23
CA SER A 37 5.79 8.62 6.93
C SER A 37 6.84 9.28 7.81
N GLY A 38 6.50 10.38 8.51
CA GLY A 38 7.42 11.12 9.37
C GLY A 38 8.30 12.13 8.63
N GLU A 39 8.12 12.29 7.32
CA GLU A 39 8.93 13.17 6.46
C GLU A 39 8.15 14.43 6.10
N ALA A 40 8.69 15.59 6.45
CA ALA A 40 8.04 16.88 6.20
C ALA A 40 7.83 17.14 4.70
N SER A 41 8.81 16.77 3.86
CA SER A 41 8.74 16.87 2.40
C SER A 41 7.62 16.03 1.79
N LEU A 42 7.38 14.83 2.33
CA LEU A 42 6.29 13.97 1.87
C LEU A 42 4.93 14.48 2.33
N SER A 43 4.85 14.99 3.56
CA SER A 43 3.59 15.46 4.14
C SER A 43 2.99 16.70 3.45
N SER A 44 3.81 17.46 2.70
CA SER A 44 3.38 18.64 1.95
C SER A 44 2.86 18.32 0.54
N ILE A 45 3.02 17.06 0.08
CA ILE A 45 2.56 16.60 -1.23
C ILE A 45 1.02 16.58 -1.30
N GLN A 46 0.49 17.20 -2.35
CA GLN A 46 -0.94 17.30 -2.63
C GLN A 46 -1.39 16.14 -3.53
N VAL A 47 -1.93 15.09 -2.91
CA VAL A 47 -2.40 13.88 -3.62
C VAL A 47 -3.42 14.18 -4.71
N SER A 48 -4.27 15.19 -4.52
CA SER A 48 -5.28 15.59 -5.50
C SER A 48 -4.72 16.15 -6.81
N LYS A 49 -3.44 16.56 -6.82
CA LYS A 49 -2.75 17.07 -8.02
C LYS A 49 -2.06 15.97 -8.83
N ILE A 50 -1.84 14.81 -8.22
CA ILE A 50 -1.14 13.71 -8.85
C ILE A 50 -2.03 13.12 -9.96
N PRO A 51 -1.58 13.09 -11.23
CA PRO A 51 -2.38 12.59 -12.33
C PRO A 51 -2.57 11.08 -12.20
N THR A 52 -3.71 10.59 -12.69
CA THR A 52 -3.95 9.15 -12.83
C THR A 52 -3.43 8.68 -14.17
N VAL A 53 -2.48 7.74 -14.17
CA VAL A 53 -1.90 7.20 -15.42
C VAL A 53 -2.45 5.83 -15.77
N SER A 54 -3.06 5.13 -14.82
CA SER A 54 -3.71 3.83 -15.03
C SER A 54 -4.66 3.52 -13.87
N TYR A 55 -5.56 2.56 -14.07
CA TYR A 55 -6.45 2.03 -13.05
C TYR A 55 -6.49 0.50 -13.10
N VAL A 56 -6.29 -0.14 -11.95
CA VAL A 56 -6.33 -1.60 -11.82
C VAL A 56 -7.20 -1.97 -10.61
N ASN A 57 -8.13 -2.90 -10.82
CA ASN A 57 -9.05 -3.37 -9.76
C ASN A 57 -8.65 -4.73 -9.17
N GLN A 58 -7.73 -5.46 -9.81
CA GLN A 58 -7.29 -6.78 -9.33
C GLN A 58 -5.95 -6.66 -8.60
N LEU A 59 -5.94 -6.99 -7.30
CA LEU A 59 -4.76 -6.84 -6.42
C LEU A 59 -3.48 -7.44 -7.02
N SER A 60 -3.56 -8.67 -7.56
CA SER A 60 -2.42 -9.38 -8.16
C SER A 60 -1.84 -8.69 -9.41
N GLN A 61 -2.63 -7.83 -10.07
CA GLN A 61 -2.24 -7.12 -11.27
C GLN A 61 -1.79 -5.68 -11.00
N ILE A 62 -2.04 -5.12 -9.80
CA ILE A 62 -1.76 -3.70 -9.51
C ILE A 62 -0.29 -3.38 -9.77
N LEU A 63 0.64 -4.28 -9.42
CA LEU A 63 2.07 -4.04 -9.54
C LEU A 63 2.66 -4.25 -10.95
N TYR A 64 1.91 -4.89 -11.85
CA TYR A 64 2.36 -5.11 -13.24
C TYR A 64 2.67 -3.79 -13.97
N PRO A 65 1.76 -2.80 -14.06
CA PRO A 65 2.08 -1.54 -14.74
C PRO A 65 3.28 -0.81 -14.12
N ILE A 66 3.47 -0.89 -12.80
CA ILE A 66 4.62 -0.26 -12.13
C ILE A 66 5.93 -0.96 -12.54
N ALA A 67 5.94 -2.29 -12.64
CA ALA A 67 7.09 -3.04 -13.14
C ALA A 67 7.42 -2.68 -14.60
N GLN A 68 6.38 -2.48 -15.42
CA GLN A 68 6.51 -1.96 -16.79
C GLN A 68 6.87 -0.47 -16.85
N GLY A 69 7.10 0.17 -15.70
CA GLY A 69 7.56 1.53 -15.63
C GLY A 69 6.47 2.59 -15.63
N ILE A 70 5.22 2.21 -15.50
CA ILE A 70 4.06 3.10 -15.50
C ILE A 70 3.69 3.45 -14.06
N GLY A 71 3.88 4.71 -13.71
CA GLY A 71 3.38 5.28 -12.47
C GLY A 71 3.93 4.69 -11.17
N PHE A 72 3.34 5.11 -10.06
CA PHE A 72 3.56 4.54 -8.74
C PHE A 72 2.24 4.24 -8.05
N THR A 73 2.32 3.52 -6.93
CA THR A 73 1.19 3.29 -6.04
C THR A 73 1.71 3.01 -4.62
N VAL A 74 0.81 2.97 -3.64
CA VAL A 74 1.11 2.57 -2.27
C VAL A 74 0.22 1.37 -1.92
N LEU A 75 0.84 0.31 -1.43
CA LEU A 75 0.16 -0.93 -1.05
C LEU A 75 0.72 -1.44 0.29
N PRO A 76 -0.05 -2.28 1.02
CA PRO A 76 0.48 -3.03 2.15
C PRO A 76 1.71 -3.85 1.74
N LYS A 77 2.72 -3.91 2.61
CA LYS A 77 3.97 -4.64 2.37
C LYS A 77 3.74 -6.10 1.97
N SER A 78 2.76 -6.78 2.56
CA SER A 78 2.41 -8.16 2.23
C SER A 78 1.97 -8.33 0.77
N ALA A 79 1.22 -7.38 0.21
CA ALA A 79 0.82 -7.40 -1.20
C ALA A 79 2.00 -7.15 -2.15
N ILE A 80 2.99 -6.36 -1.70
CA ILE A 80 4.21 -6.11 -2.47
C ILE A 80 5.09 -7.36 -2.49
N VAL A 81 5.39 -7.93 -1.33
CA VAL A 81 6.29 -9.09 -1.18
C VAL A 81 5.75 -10.36 -1.85
N SER A 82 4.43 -10.54 -1.87
CA SER A 82 3.79 -11.69 -2.55
C SER A 82 3.63 -11.52 -4.07
N SER A 83 3.99 -10.36 -4.62
CA SER A 83 3.85 -10.09 -6.04
C SER A 83 4.94 -10.79 -6.86
N PRO A 84 4.60 -11.36 -8.03
CA PRO A 84 5.61 -11.90 -8.94
C PRO A 84 6.56 -10.82 -9.50
N TRP A 85 6.19 -9.54 -9.37
CA TRP A 85 6.96 -8.42 -9.89
C TRP A 85 7.91 -7.80 -8.87
N TYR A 86 8.03 -8.37 -7.66
CA TYR A 86 8.78 -7.77 -6.53
C TYR A 86 10.19 -7.26 -6.93
N ASP A 87 10.97 -8.09 -7.63
CA ASP A 87 12.36 -7.78 -8.01
C ASP A 87 12.50 -6.70 -9.10
N GLU A 88 11.39 -6.33 -9.74
CA GLU A 88 11.30 -5.28 -10.77
C GLU A 88 10.85 -3.93 -10.19
N LEU A 89 10.62 -3.85 -8.89
CA LEU A 89 10.12 -2.66 -8.22
C LEU A 89 11.21 -1.97 -7.40
N TYR A 90 11.09 -0.64 -7.33
CA TYR A 90 11.71 0.13 -6.26
C TYR A 90 10.69 0.35 -5.13
N ILE A 91 11.03 -0.15 -3.94
CA ILE A 91 10.24 0.02 -2.72
C ILE A 91 10.87 1.14 -1.90
N TYR A 92 10.18 2.27 -1.82
CA TYR A 92 10.59 3.38 -0.99
C TYR A 92 10.31 3.05 0.50
N SER A 93 11.29 3.34 1.36
CA SER A 93 11.20 3.07 2.80
C SER A 93 11.00 4.38 3.56
N PRO A 94 9.93 4.53 4.36
CA PRO A 94 9.67 5.76 5.09
C PRO A 94 10.58 5.88 6.32
N GLN A 95 10.81 7.10 6.80
CA GLN A 95 11.49 7.31 8.09
C GLN A 95 10.72 6.68 9.27
N LYS A 96 9.39 6.76 9.24
CA LYS A 96 8.50 6.16 10.24
C LYS A 96 7.62 5.10 9.60
N VAL A 97 7.56 3.93 10.22
CA VAL A 97 6.69 2.83 9.78
C VAL A 97 5.22 3.27 9.84
N VAL A 98 4.56 3.22 8.68
CA VAL A 98 3.12 3.41 8.55
C VAL A 98 2.47 2.02 8.59
N SER A 99 1.76 1.71 9.67
CA SER A 99 1.17 0.38 9.90
C SER A 99 -0.35 0.43 10.06
N ASP A 100 -1.03 -0.60 9.56
CA ASP A 100 -2.45 -0.80 9.75
C ASP A 100 -2.78 -1.65 10.98
N LYS A 101 -3.85 -1.27 11.69
CA LYS A 101 -4.43 -2.12 12.72
C LYS A 101 -5.36 -3.13 12.05
N LEU A 102 -5.10 -4.41 12.29
CA LEU A 102 -6.02 -5.48 11.88
C LEU A 102 -7.08 -5.68 12.96
N TYR A 103 -8.34 -5.81 12.54
CA TYR A 103 -9.48 -5.99 13.43
C TYR A 103 -10.19 -7.28 13.11
N LEU A 104 -10.55 -8.04 14.15
CA LEU A 104 -11.47 -9.17 14.06
C LEU A 104 -12.84 -8.72 14.58
N ILE A 105 -13.82 -8.61 13.70
CA ILE A 105 -15.14 -8.03 14.01
C ILE A 105 -16.19 -9.14 14.10
N HIS A 106 -17.06 -9.07 15.12
CA HIS A 106 -18.25 -9.92 15.23
C HIS A 106 -19.47 -9.09 15.65
N LYS A 107 -20.68 -9.59 15.38
CA LYS A 107 -21.91 -8.94 15.85
C LYS A 107 -21.97 -9.02 17.38
N ALA A 108 -22.23 -7.89 18.03
CA ALA A 108 -22.28 -7.78 19.49
C ALA A 108 -23.34 -8.72 20.10
N ASN A 109 -24.52 -8.82 19.47
CA ASN A 109 -25.66 -9.58 19.99
C ASN A 109 -25.71 -11.02 19.46
N ARG A 110 -24.59 -11.60 19.06
CA ARG A 110 -24.54 -12.97 18.55
C ARG A 110 -23.43 -13.76 19.23
N GLN A 111 -23.81 -14.76 20.02
CA GLN A 111 -22.86 -15.70 20.57
C GLN A 111 -22.25 -16.52 19.43
N LEU A 112 -20.92 -16.52 19.35
CA LEU A 112 -20.20 -17.33 18.36
C LEU A 112 -20.19 -18.79 18.82
N PRO A 113 -20.51 -19.75 17.93
CA PRO A 113 -20.32 -21.17 18.23
C PRO A 113 -18.87 -21.48 18.63
N ALA A 114 -18.67 -22.46 19.52
CA ALA A 114 -17.35 -22.79 20.08
C ALA A 114 -16.24 -22.99 19.03
N ARG A 115 -16.56 -23.55 17.85
CA ARG A 115 -15.60 -23.72 16.74
C ARG A 115 -14.89 -22.42 16.32
N TYR A 116 -15.53 -21.26 16.47
CA TYR A 116 -14.94 -19.96 16.14
C TYR A 116 -13.81 -19.54 17.08
N GLN A 117 -13.75 -20.10 18.29
CA GLN A 117 -12.62 -19.89 19.19
C GLN A 117 -11.33 -20.43 18.55
N ARG A 118 -11.42 -21.64 17.95
CA ARG A 118 -10.28 -22.24 17.25
C ARG A 118 -9.85 -21.43 16.03
N PHE A 119 -10.79 -20.98 15.20
CA PHE A 119 -10.48 -20.10 14.06
C PHE A 119 -9.83 -18.79 14.50
N THR A 120 -10.37 -18.14 15.53
CA THR A 120 -9.81 -16.90 16.08
C THR A 120 -8.37 -17.10 16.55
N GLN A 121 -8.08 -18.22 17.20
CA GLN A 121 -6.73 -18.55 17.65
C GLN A 121 -5.79 -18.76 16.47
N LEU A 122 -6.20 -19.53 15.46
CA LEU A 122 -5.39 -19.79 14.27
C LEU A 122 -5.05 -18.50 13.50
N ILE A 123 -6.04 -17.61 13.32
CA ILE A 123 -5.83 -16.31 12.67
C ILE A 123 -4.84 -15.45 13.45
N LYS A 124 -4.93 -15.42 14.79
CA LYS A 124 -3.99 -14.65 15.63
C LYS A 124 -2.56 -15.20 15.53
N GLN A 125 -2.41 -16.52 15.47
CA GLN A 125 -1.11 -17.17 15.32
C GLN A 125 -0.47 -16.84 13.96
N SER A 126 -1.24 -16.88 12.87
CA SER A 126 -0.73 -16.58 11.52
C SER A 126 -0.36 -15.10 11.28
N LEU A 127 -0.59 -14.21 12.25
CA LEU A 127 -0.26 -12.78 12.19
C LEU A 127 0.93 -12.40 13.09
N GLN A 128 1.46 -13.36 13.85
CA GLN A 128 2.62 -13.15 14.76
C GLN A 128 3.96 -13.56 14.12
N ASP A 129 3.91 -14.20 12.95
CA ASP A 129 5.04 -14.53 12.07
C ASP A 129 5.16 -13.50 10.93
#